data_AF-A0A4R9BM53-F1
#
_entry.id   AF-A0A4R9BM53-F1
#
_cell.length_a   1.000
_cell.length_b   1.000
_cell.length_c   1.000
_cell.angle_alpha   90.00
_cell.angle_beta   90.00
_cell.angle_gamma   90.00
#
_symmetry.space_group_name_H-M   'P 1'
#
loop_
_entity.id
_entity.type
_entity.pdbx_description
1 polymer ?
#
loop_
_entity_poly.entity_id
_entity_poly.type
_entity_poly.pdbx_seq_one_letter_code
_entity_poly.pdbx_strand_id
1 'polypeptide(L)'
;MKSLDLVLNAVIVLPAALFLAYIGYYYFDFGLFMMLPNGITEFFLGIPAIQYVALAVALAAIVAKIALRGSIKRQEMENHI
;
A
#
# COMPACT_ATOMS: atom_id res chain seq x y z
N MET A 1 -5.75 8.76 17.49
CA MET A 1 -6.38 7.74 16.63
C MET A 1 -6.48 8.16 15.16
N LYS A 2 -6.92 9.39 14.82
CA LYS A 2 -7.00 9.88 13.42
C LYS A 2 -5.66 9.83 12.65
N SER A 3 -4.55 10.19 13.29
CA SER A 3 -3.22 10.17 12.66
C SER A 3 -2.76 8.75 12.31
N LEU A 4 -3.00 7.77 13.19
CA LEU A 4 -2.64 6.37 12.96
C LEU A 4 -3.43 5.77 11.79
N ASP A 5 -4.73 6.06 11.69
CA ASP A 5 -5.55 5.61 10.56
C ASP A 5 -5.11 6.27 9.23
N LEU A 6 -4.75 7.56 9.27
CA LEU A 6 -4.19 8.25 8.11
C LEU A 6 -2.86 7.62 7.65
N VAL A 7 -1.98 7.31 8.58
CA VAL A 7 -0.70 6.64 8.28
C VAL A 7 -0.95 5.26 7.69
N LEU A 8 -1.82 4.45 8.30
CA LEU A 8 -2.20 3.13 7.76
C LEU A 8 -2.77 3.25 6.34
N ASN A 9 -3.62 4.24 6.08
CA ASN A 9 -4.12 4.49 4.72
C ASN A 9 -3.00 4.82 3.75
N ALA A 10 -2.07 5.70 4.10
CA ALA A 10 -0.93 6.02 3.25
C ALA A 10 -0.05 4.79 2.98
N VAL A 11 0.21 3.99 4.01
CA VAL A 11 1.01 2.74 3.92
C VAL A 11 0.28 1.64 3.14
N ILE A 12 -1.04 1.70 2.98
CA ILE A 12 -1.78 0.81 2.08
C ILE A 12 -1.75 1.36 0.64
N VAL A 13 -2.07 2.64 0.47
CA VAL A 13 -2.27 3.25 -0.86
C VAL A 13 -0.97 3.35 -1.63
N LEU A 14 0.13 3.77 -1.00
CA LEU A 14 1.41 3.95 -1.71
C LEU A 14 1.96 2.63 -2.29
N PRO A 15 2.05 1.53 -1.52
CA PRO A 15 2.53 0.26 -2.06
C PRO A 15 1.54 -0.37 -3.03
N ALA A 16 0.23 -0.21 -2.82
CA ALA A 16 -0.78 -0.66 -3.78
C ALA A 16 -0.66 0.07 -5.13
N ALA A 17 -0.48 1.40 -5.10
CA ALA A 17 -0.26 2.20 -6.31
C ALA A 17 1.02 1.78 -7.03
N LEU A 18 2.11 1.54 -6.28
CA LEU A 18 3.36 1.05 -6.84
C LEU A 18 3.18 -0.34 -7.50
N PHE A 19 2.51 -1.26 -6.83
CA PHE A 19 2.22 -2.59 -7.38
C PHE A 19 1.36 -2.50 -8.65
N LEU A 20 0.33 -1.65 -8.65
CA LEU A 20 -0.49 -1.39 -9.84
C LEU A 20 0.30 -0.74 -10.97
N ALA A 21 1.29 0.10 -10.68
CA ALA A 21 2.18 0.66 -11.68
C ALA A 21 3.00 -0.43 -12.40
N TYR A 22 3.49 -1.43 -11.66
CA TYR A 22 4.14 -2.61 -12.26
C TYR A 22 3.17 -3.40 -13.15
N ILE A 23 1.95 -3.65 -12.69
CA ILE A 23 0.95 -4.37 -13.49
C ILE A 23 0.60 -3.59 -14.77
N GLY A 24 0.33 -2.30 -14.65
CA GLY A 24 0.00 -1.46 -15.80
C GLY A 24 1.12 -1.49 -16.85
N TYR A 25 2.37 -1.38 -16.40
CA TYR A 25 3.53 -1.40 -17.27
C TYR A 25 3.70 -2.74 -18.00
N TYR A 26 3.67 -3.87 -17.27
CA TYR A 26 3.98 -5.18 -17.86
C TYR A 26 2.83 -5.82 -18.66
N TYR A 27 1.57 -5.49 -18.36
CA TYR A 27 0.43 -6.20 -18.94
C TYR A 27 -0.46 -5.32 -19.83
N PHE A 28 -0.40 -4.00 -19.69
CA PHE A 28 -1.36 -3.09 -20.34
C PHE A 28 -0.70 -1.91 -21.08
N ASP A 29 0.64 -1.85 -21.12
CA ASP A 29 1.40 -0.74 -21.71
C ASP A 29 0.91 0.65 -21.26
N PHE A 30 0.50 0.76 -19.99
CA PHE A 30 -0.15 1.94 -19.43
C PHE A 30 0.28 2.18 -17.98
N GLY A 31 0.15 3.41 -17.48
CA GLY A 31 0.30 3.74 -16.06
C GLY A 31 1.56 4.52 -15.72
N LEU A 32 1.86 4.61 -14.41
CA LEU A 32 2.85 5.53 -13.84
C LEU A 32 4.25 5.39 -14.46
N PHE A 33 4.73 4.16 -14.66
CA PHE A 33 6.07 3.94 -15.22
C PHE A 33 6.22 4.37 -16.68
N MET A 34 5.13 4.46 -17.45
CA MET A 34 5.16 5.02 -18.81
C MET A 34 5.24 6.55 -18.83
N MET A 35 4.84 7.21 -17.74
CA MET A 35 4.79 8.68 -17.64
C MET A 35 6.00 9.27 -16.89
N LEU A 36 6.68 8.45 -16.09
CA LEU A 36 7.83 8.86 -15.30
C LEU A 36 9.10 8.96 -16.17
N PRO A 37 10.05 9.84 -15.79
CA PRO A 37 11.37 9.89 -16.42
C PRO A 37 12.07 8.53 -16.41
N ASN A 38 12.77 8.20 -17.51
CA ASN A 38 13.43 6.91 -17.70
C ASN A 38 14.31 6.49 -16.50
N GLY A 39 15.10 7.41 -15.94
CA GLY A 39 15.96 7.08 -14.79
C GLY A 39 15.20 6.63 -13.53
N ILE A 40 13.97 7.10 -13.33
CA ILE A 40 13.12 6.66 -12.21
C ILE A 40 12.54 5.29 -12.54
N THR A 41 11.98 5.15 -13.74
CA THR A 41 11.38 3.89 -14.19
C THR A 41 12.41 2.76 -14.20
N GLU A 42 13.62 2.99 -14.71
CA GLU A 42 14.72 2.02 -14.74
C GLU A 42 15.15 1.57 -13.35
N PHE A 43 15.17 2.46 -12.36
CA PHE A 43 15.49 2.07 -10.97
C PHE A 43 14.49 1.04 -10.44
N PHE A 44 13.19 1.27 -10.65
CA PHE A 44 12.14 0.36 -10.20
C PHE A 44 12.13 -0.94 -11.01
N LEU A 45 12.20 -0.85 -12.34
CA LEU A 45 12.19 -2.03 -13.20
C LEU A 45 13.48 -2.87 -13.11
N GLY A 46 14.60 -2.24 -12.75
CA GLY A 46 15.88 -2.90 -12.52
C GLY A 46 15.89 -3.82 -11.30
N ILE A 47 14.90 -3.70 -10.41
CA ILE A 47 14.73 -4.56 -9.23
C ILE A 47 13.29 -5.11 -9.20
N PRO A 48 13.01 -6.19 -9.94
CA PRO A 48 11.66 -6.77 -10.02
C PRO A 48 11.08 -7.20 -8.67
N ALA A 49 11.95 -7.49 -7.69
CA ALA A 49 11.57 -7.83 -6.33
C ALA A 49 10.73 -6.74 -5.64
N ILE A 50 10.91 -5.47 -6.01
CA ILE A 50 10.17 -4.34 -5.42
C ILE A 50 8.66 -4.50 -5.61
N GLN A 51 8.20 -5.08 -6.74
CA GLN A 51 6.78 -5.35 -6.97
C GLN A 51 6.20 -6.24 -5.86
N TYR A 52 6.89 -7.32 -5.50
CA TYR A 52 6.43 -8.26 -4.47
C TYR A 52 6.56 -7.67 -3.06
N VAL A 53 7.59 -6.87 -2.81
CA VAL A 53 7.72 -6.13 -1.55
C VAL A 53 6.56 -5.16 -1.38
N ALA A 54 6.19 -4.42 -2.43
CA ALA A 54 5.07 -3.49 -2.40
C ALA A 54 3.75 -4.21 -2.10
N LEU A 55 3.51 -5.37 -2.72
CA LEU A 55 2.35 -6.21 -2.43
C LEU A 55 2.34 -6.70 -0.98
N ALA A 56 3.47 -7.21 -0.49
CA ALA A 56 3.58 -7.72 0.89
C ALA A 56 3.31 -6.62 1.92
N VAL A 57 3.85 -5.41 1.71
CA VAL A 57 3.62 -4.25 2.58
C VAL A 57 2.15 -3.83 2.56
N ALA A 58 1.53 -3.76 1.37
CA ALA A 58 0.11 -3.43 1.25
C ALA A 58 -0.78 -4.43 2.03
N LEU A 59 -0.53 -5.73 1.88
CA LEU A 59 -1.26 -6.77 2.58
C LEU A 59 -1.06 -6.71 4.10
N ALA A 60 0.19 -6.55 4.55
CA ALA A 60 0.50 -6.41 5.97
C ALA A 60 -0.22 -5.19 6.59
N ALA A 61 -0.25 -4.07 5.88
CA ALA A 61 -0.92 -2.86 6.32
C ALA A 61 -2.45 -3.00 6.37
N ILE A 62 -3.05 -3.72 5.41
CA ILE A 62 -4.48 -4.06 5.43
C ILE A 62 -4.81 -4.90 6.67
N VAL A 63 -4.03 -5.95 6.94
CA VAL A 63 -4.24 -6.81 8.13
C VAL A 63 -4.11 -5.99 9.41
N ALA A 64 -3.08 -5.15 9.51
CA ALA A 64 -2.88 -4.27 10.65
C ALA A 64 -4.07 -3.31 10.86
N LYS A 65 -4.61 -2.74 9.78
CA LYS A 65 -5.78 -1.85 9.84
C LYS A 65 -7.03 -2.58 10.34
N ILE A 66 -7.26 -3.80 9.88
CA ILE A 66 -8.38 -4.63 10.33
C ILE A 66 -8.26 -4.93 11.83
N ALA A 67 -7.07 -5.33 12.28
CA ALA A 67 -6.80 -5.60 13.70
C ALA A 67 -7.02 -4.35 14.57
N LEU A 68 -6.53 -3.18 14.13
CA LEU A 68 -6.71 -1.91 14.83
C LEU A 68 -8.20 -1.51 14.94
N ARG A 69 -8.97 -1.73 13.89
CA ARG A 69 -10.42 -1.46 13.91
C ARG A 69 -11.14 -2.36 14.92
N GLY A 70 -10.72 -3.62 15.00
CA GLY A 70 -11.22 -4.57 16.01
C GLY A 70 -10.91 -4.13 17.45
N SER A 71 -9.69 -3.66 17.71
CA SER A 71 -9.30 -3.21 19.05
C SER A 71 -10.03 -1.95 19.50
N ILE A 72 -10.24 -0.99 18.59
CA ILE A 72 -10.99 0.24 18.89
C ILE A 72 -12.44 -0.08 19.24
N LYS A 73 -13.11 -0.91 18.44
CA LYS A 73 -14.50 -1.31 18.69
C LYS A 73 -14.67 -2.02 20.03
N ARG A 74 -13.68 -2.80 20.46
CA ARG A 74 -13.67 -3.46 21.77
C ARG A 74 -13.54 -2.47 22.92
N GLN A 75 -12.67 -1.47 22.80
CA GLN A 75 -12.53 -0.42 23.81
C GLN A 75 -13.77 0.47 23.94
N GLU A 76 -14.46 0.76 22.83
CA GLU A 76 -15.73 1.50 22.88
C GLU A 76 -16.81 0.71 23.64
N MET A 77 -16.88 -0.61 23.47
CA MET A 77 -17.86 -1.44 24.19
C MET A 77 -17.54 -1.57 25.70
N GLU A 78 -16.26 -1.63 26.08
CA GLU A 78 -15.84 -1.70 27.48
C GLU A 78 -16.03 -0.36 28.23
N ASN A 79 -15.92 0.79 27.57
CA ASN A 79 -16.12 2.12 28.18
C ASN A 79 -17.59 2.58 28.28
N HIS A 80 -18.53 1.86 27.67
CA HIS A 80 -19.97 2.14 27.72
C HIS A 80 -20.74 1.32 28.77
N ILE A 81 -20.01 0.60 29.64
CA ILE A 81 -20.51 -0.13 30.82
C ILE A 81 -20.00 0.61 32.06
#